data_AF-C7P043-F1
#
_entry.id   AF-C7P043-F1
#
_cell.length_a   1.000
_cell.length_b   1.000
_cell.length_c   1.000
_cell.angle_alpha   90.00
_cell.angle_beta   90.00
_cell.angle_gamma   90.00
#
_symmetry.space_group_name_H-M   'P 1'
#
loop_
_entity.id
_entity.type
_entity.pdbx_description
1 polymer ?
#
loop_
_entity_poly.entity_id
_entity_poly.type
_entity_poly.pdbx_seq_one_letter_code
_entity_poly.pdbx_strand_id
1 'polypeptide(L)'
;MTILSSVSPGVALLITFGIVAGMLATRGMDVVMARLPEGETPPFVASGVLTEQNPDSAPKRLAAVVHHAAGWLTGPLYVTLLLLVGNVLGDGVVTYLLTAVVLLVLMVGFFAVVVLPRPGLARQRVRTITRDWAVSAAAYLLVLVPLVAGAAGVLSGL
;
A
#
# COMPACT_ATOMS: atom_id res chain seq x y z
N MET A 1 -36.69 -3.16 9.27
CA MET A 1 -35.22 -3.18 9.42
C MET A 1 -34.64 -2.66 8.12
N THR A 2 -34.48 -1.35 8.01
CA THR A 2 -34.08 -0.68 6.76
C THR A 2 -32.71 -0.07 7.00
N ILE A 3 -31.67 -0.89 6.93
CA ILE A 3 -30.28 -0.46 7.04
C ILE A 3 -29.67 -0.52 5.64
N LEU A 4 -30.09 0.39 4.78
CA LEU A 4 -29.31 0.81 3.64
C LEU A 4 -29.21 2.34 3.75
N SER A 5 -28.44 2.77 4.75
CA SER A 5 -27.87 4.11 4.74
C SER A 5 -27.08 4.25 3.44
N SER A 6 -27.55 5.09 2.53
CA SER A 6 -26.84 5.42 1.31
C SER A 6 -25.46 5.94 1.70
N VAL A 7 -24.42 5.24 1.28
CA VAL A 7 -23.05 5.76 1.35
C VAL A 7 -23.04 7.08 0.60
N SER A 8 -22.49 8.14 1.19
CA SER A 8 -22.46 9.43 0.53
C SER A 8 -21.72 9.30 -0.81
N PRO A 9 -22.20 9.94 -1.90
CA PRO A 9 -21.51 9.92 -3.17
C PRO A 9 -20.04 10.37 -3.06
N GLY A 10 -19.75 11.34 -2.17
CA GLY A 10 -18.39 11.79 -1.88
C GLY A 10 -17.48 10.69 -1.33
N VAL A 11 -17.98 9.83 -0.43
CA VAL A 11 -17.21 8.69 0.09
C VAL A 11 -16.93 7.67 -1.01
N ALA A 12 -17.93 7.33 -1.81
CA ALA A 12 -17.75 6.40 -2.93
C ALA A 12 -16.75 6.94 -3.97
N LEU A 13 -16.81 8.24 -4.27
CA LEU A 13 -15.87 8.92 -5.16
C LEU A 13 -14.46 8.94 -4.57
N LEU A 14 -14.29 9.23 -3.28
CA LEU A 14 -12.96 9.27 -2.64
C LEU A 14 -12.31 7.88 -2.61
N ILE A 15 -13.09 6.82 -2.32
CA ILE A 15 -12.60 5.43 -2.37
C ILE A 15 -12.18 5.07 -3.79
N THR A 16 -12.99 5.42 -4.78
CA THR A 16 -12.67 5.17 -6.21
C THR A 16 -11.43 5.95 -6.64
N PHE A 17 -11.31 7.21 -6.24
CA PHE A 17 -10.12 8.03 -6.45
C PHE A 17 -8.88 7.42 -5.78
N GLY A 18 -9.06 6.74 -4.64
CA GLY A 18 -8.03 5.95 -4.00
C GLY A 18 -7.33 4.99 -4.95
N ILE A 19 -8.02 4.39 -5.93
CA ILE A 19 -7.40 3.53 -6.95
C ILE A 19 -6.40 4.33 -7.78
N VAL A 20 -6.80 5.48 -8.29
CA VAL A 20 -5.95 6.36 -9.11
C VAL A 20 -4.75 6.86 -8.30
N ALA A 21 -4.99 7.30 -7.07
CA ALA A 21 -3.93 7.73 -6.17
C ALA A 21 -2.95 6.59 -5.86
N GLY A 22 -3.45 5.37 -5.65
CA GLY A 22 -2.65 4.16 -5.45
C GLY A 22 -1.82 3.79 -6.67
N MET A 23 -2.37 3.94 -7.89
CA MET A 23 -1.62 3.76 -9.14
C MET A 23 -0.44 4.72 -9.22
N LEU A 24 -0.66 6.01 -8.96
CA LEU A 24 0.39 7.04 -9.00
C LEU A 24 1.43 6.81 -7.90
N ALA A 25 1.00 6.45 -6.69
CA ALA A 25 1.88 6.12 -5.58
C ALA A 25 2.75 4.88 -5.87
N THR A 26 2.20 3.87 -6.55
CA THR A 26 2.96 2.69 -7.00
C THR A 26 4.09 3.11 -7.95
N ARG A 27 3.82 4.03 -8.89
CA ARG A 27 4.87 4.54 -9.79
C ARG A 27 5.95 5.34 -9.06
N GLY A 28 5.57 6.13 -8.05
CA GLY A 28 6.54 6.81 -7.19
C GLY A 28 7.42 5.82 -6.43
N MET A 29 6.81 4.74 -5.93
CA MET A 29 7.51 3.64 -5.28
C MET A 29 8.47 2.90 -6.23
N ASP A 30 8.08 2.66 -7.48
CA ASP A 30 8.94 2.01 -8.49
C ASP A 30 10.26 2.78 -8.70
N VAL A 31 10.19 4.11 -8.73
CA VAL A 31 11.38 4.97 -8.85
C VAL A 31 12.34 4.79 -7.68
N VAL A 32 11.81 4.57 -6.47
CA VAL A 32 12.61 4.30 -5.27
C VAL A 32 13.14 2.88 -5.27
N MET A 33 12.30 1.89 -5.62
CA MET A 33 12.71 0.48 -5.74
C MET A 33 13.88 0.33 -6.70
N ALA A 34 13.87 1.00 -7.85
CA ALA A 34 14.97 0.96 -8.83
C ALA A 34 16.34 1.44 -8.29
N ARG A 35 16.37 2.08 -7.11
CA ARG A 35 17.58 2.62 -6.48
C ARG A 35 18.01 1.83 -5.24
N LEU A 36 17.23 0.83 -4.81
CA LEU A 36 17.50 0.05 -3.60
C LEU A 36 18.14 -1.30 -3.95
N PRO A 37 19.06 -1.82 -3.12
CA PRO A 37 19.74 -3.10 -3.36
C PRO A 37 18.80 -4.28 -3.61
N GLU A 38 17.73 -4.41 -2.82
CA GLU A 38 16.71 -5.48 -2.94
C GLU A 38 15.39 -4.94 -3.49
N GLY A 39 15.43 -3.80 -4.21
CA GLY A 39 14.25 -2.99 -4.47
C GLY A 39 13.11 -3.70 -5.18
N GLU A 40 13.38 -4.47 -6.23
CA GLU A 40 12.35 -5.25 -6.95
C GLU A 40 12.07 -6.63 -6.33
N THR A 41 12.86 -7.06 -5.35
CA THR A 41 12.74 -8.39 -4.75
C THR A 41 11.36 -8.67 -4.11
N PRO A 42 10.68 -7.74 -3.41
CA PRO A 42 9.39 -8.02 -2.77
C PRO A 42 8.30 -8.54 -3.73
N PRO A 43 8.06 -7.93 -4.91
CA PRO A 43 7.22 -8.52 -5.96
C PRO A 43 7.58 -9.97 -6.34
N PHE A 44 8.87 -10.26 -6.48
CA PHE A 44 9.36 -11.61 -6.82
C PHE A 44 9.14 -12.61 -5.69
N VAL A 45 9.31 -12.18 -4.43
CA VAL A 45 8.97 -13.02 -3.26
C VAL A 45 7.49 -13.35 -3.26
N ALA A 46 6.62 -12.37 -3.49
CA ALA A 46 5.17 -12.60 -3.57
C ALA A 46 4.82 -13.54 -4.73
N SER A 47 5.41 -13.33 -5.91
CA SER A 47 5.24 -14.23 -7.05
C SER A 47 5.71 -15.64 -6.75
N GLY A 48 6.88 -15.80 -6.14
CA GLY A 48 7.45 -17.10 -5.77
C GLY A 48 6.58 -17.83 -4.76
N VAL A 49 5.98 -17.11 -3.81
CA VAL A 49 5.00 -17.68 -2.87
C VAL A 49 3.74 -18.19 -3.59
N LEU A 50 3.24 -17.45 -4.57
CA LEU A 50 2.04 -17.86 -5.33
C LEU A 50 2.29 -19.02 -6.29
N THR A 51 3.54 -19.22 -6.72
CA THR A 51 3.90 -20.27 -7.68
C THR A 51 4.77 -21.37 -7.07
N GLU A 52 4.98 -21.36 -5.76
CA GLU A 52 5.87 -22.27 -5.03
C GLU A 52 7.29 -22.35 -5.62
N GLN A 53 7.81 -21.21 -6.09
CA GLN A 53 9.14 -21.09 -6.69
C GLN A 53 10.07 -20.23 -5.83
N ASN A 54 11.38 -20.44 -6.01
CA ASN A 54 12.37 -19.54 -5.47
C ASN A 54 12.16 -18.13 -6.05
N PRO A 55 12.22 -17.05 -5.23
CA PRO A 55 12.07 -15.67 -5.71
C PRO A 55 13.01 -15.33 -6.89
N ASP A 56 14.21 -15.90 -6.92
CA ASP A 56 15.21 -15.62 -7.97
C ASP A 56 14.83 -16.23 -9.33
N SER A 57 13.89 -17.17 -9.37
CA SER A 57 13.37 -17.81 -10.59
C SER A 57 11.89 -17.52 -10.84
N ALA A 58 11.23 -16.75 -9.98
CA ALA A 58 9.77 -16.57 -10.03
C ALA A 58 9.31 -15.78 -11.28
N PRO A 59 8.09 -16.02 -11.78
CA PRO A 59 7.63 -15.40 -13.03
C PRO A 59 7.54 -13.86 -12.96
N LYS A 60 8.38 -13.18 -13.75
CA LYS A 60 8.42 -11.70 -13.83
C LYS A 60 7.06 -11.05 -14.08
N ARG A 61 6.24 -11.64 -14.96
CA ARG A 61 4.90 -11.11 -15.26
C ARG A 61 3.97 -11.16 -14.04
N LEU A 62 4.01 -12.25 -13.28
CA LEU A 62 3.17 -12.38 -12.09
C LEU A 62 3.65 -11.43 -10.99
N ALA A 63 4.96 -11.31 -10.78
CA ALA A 63 5.54 -10.32 -9.87
C ALA A 63 5.04 -8.90 -10.20
N ALA A 64 5.09 -8.50 -11.47
CA ALA A 64 4.59 -7.21 -11.91
C ALA A 64 3.08 -7.04 -11.65
N VAL A 65 2.26 -8.03 -11.99
CA VAL A 65 0.80 -8.00 -11.77
C VAL A 65 0.47 -7.87 -10.28
N VAL A 66 1.08 -8.69 -9.44
CA VAL A 66 0.84 -8.66 -7.98
C VAL A 66 1.26 -7.33 -7.38
N HIS A 67 2.43 -6.82 -7.76
CA HIS A 67 2.92 -5.52 -7.31
C HIS A 67 1.96 -4.38 -7.65
N HIS A 68 1.54 -4.32 -8.91
CA HIS A 68 0.65 -3.26 -9.38
C HIS A 68 -0.75 -3.41 -8.77
N ALA A 69 -1.34 -4.61 -8.78
CA ALA A 69 -2.65 -4.83 -8.20
C ALA A 69 -2.67 -4.50 -6.70
N ALA A 70 -1.67 -4.95 -5.94
CA ALA A 70 -1.54 -4.61 -4.52
C ALA A 70 -1.38 -3.10 -4.32
N GLY A 71 -0.51 -2.45 -5.09
CA GLY A 71 -0.29 -1.01 -5.02
C GLY A 71 -1.53 -0.18 -5.37
N TRP A 72 -2.33 -0.62 -6.34
CA TRP A 72 -3.57 0.07 -6.72
C TRP A 72 -4.65 -0.07 -5.65
N LEU A 73 -4.82 -1.29 -5.10
CA LEU A 73 -5.82 -1.58 -4.08
C LEU A 73 -5.45 -1.06 -2.68
N THR A 74 -4.18 -0.74 -2.45
CA THR A 74 -3.72 -0.11 -1.20
C THR A 74 -4.26 1.31 -1.03
N GLY A 75 -4.54 2.03 -2.13
CA GLY A 75 -5.12 3.37 -2.08
C GLY A 75 -6.55 3.41 -1.52
N PRO A 76 -7.50 2.61 -2.06
CA PRO A 76 -8.82 2.43 -1.45
C PRO A 76 -8.75 1.95 0.00
N LEU A 77 -7.84 1.03 0.32
CA LEU A 77 -7.62 0.57 1.69
C LEU A 77 -7.23 1.73 2.62
N TYR A 78 -6.30 2.59 2.20
CA TYR A 78 -5.94 3.79 2.95
C TYR A 78 -7.16 4.70 3.19
N VAL A 79 -7.96 4.97 2.16
CA VAL A 79 -9.17 5.80 2.28
C VAL A 79 -10.16 5.18 3.26
N THR A 80 -10.39 3.87 3.19
CA THR A 80 -11.26 3.17 4.13
C THR A 80 -10.74 3.29 5.56
N LEU A 81 -9.45 3.07 5.78
CA LEU A 81 -8.83 3.25 7.11
C LEU A 81 -8.92 4.70 7.58
N LEU A 82 -8.73 5.67 6.69
CA LEU A 82 -8.85 7.10 6.99
C LEU A 82 -10.24 7.44 7.50
N LEU A 83 -11.29 6.96 6.81
CA LEU A 83 -12.67 7.17 7.23
C LEU A 83 -12.95 6.52 8.59
N LEU A 84 -12.44 5.31 8.83
CA LEU A 84 -12.60 4.62 10.12
C LEU A 84 -11.90 5.37 11.27
N VAL A 85 -10.65 5.82 11.06
CA VAL A 85 -9.89 6.58 12.06
C VAL A 85 -10.52 7.96 12.27
N GLY A 86 -11.00 8.61 11.20
CA GLY A 86 -11.69 9.90 11.24
C GLY A 86 -12.98 9.87 12.06
N ASN A 87 -13.72 8.76 12.08
CA ASN A 87 -14.88 8.60 12.96
C ASN A 87 -14.53 8.65 14.46
N VAL A 88 -13.27 8.40 14.82
CA VAL A 88 -12.79 8.43 16.22
C VAL A 88 -12.09 9.74 16.55
N LEU A 89 -11.25 10.23 15.64
CA LEU A 89 -10.37 11.39 15.87
C LEU A 89 -10.87 12.70 15.26
N GLY A 90 -11.89 12.64 14.40
CA GLY A 90 -12.35 13.76 13.58
C GLY A 90 -11.43 14.04 12.38
N ASP A 91 -11.73 15.14 11.71
CA ASP A 91 -10.95 15.62 10.56
C ASP A 91 -9.72 16.40 11.04
N GLY A 92 -8.56 16.08 10.47
CA GLY A 92 -7.34 16.82 10.76
C GLY A 92 -6.08 16.09 10.33
N VAL A 93 -4.95 16.82 10.28
CA VAL A 93 -3.65 16.29 9.84
C VAL A 93 -3.22 15.05 10.63
N VAL A 94 -3.53 15.01 11.92
CA VAL A 94 -3.22 13.88 12.81
C VAL A 94 -3.89 12.59 12.33
N THR A 95 -5.14 12.67 11.87
CA THR A 95 -5.90 11.53 11.33
C THR A 95 -5.19 10.93 10.11
N TYR A 96 -4.78 11.77 9.16
CA TYR A 96 -4.03 11.31 7.97
C TYR A 96 -2.69 10.66 8.34
N LEU A 97 -1.91 11.33 9.21
CA LEU A 97 -0.60 10.81 9.62
C LEU A 97 -0.73 9.49 10.38
N LEU A 98 -1.71 9.38 11.29
CA LEU A 98 -1.94 8.14 12.02
C LEU A 98 -2.39 7.01 11.09
N THR A 99 -3.33 7.27 10.18
CA THR A 99 -3.74 6.29 9.17
C THR A 99 -2.56 5.84 8.32
N ALA A 100 -1.67 6.75 7.93
CA ALA A 100 -0.47 6.42 7.17
C ALA A 100 0.48 5.53 7.98
N VAL A 101 0.69 5.82 9.27
CA VAL A 101 1.49 4.96 10.17
C VAL A 101 0.86 3.58 10.32
N VAL A 102 -0.45 3.49 10.52
CA VAL A 102 -1.18 2.21 10.59
C VAL A 102 -0.99 1.41 9.30
N LEU A 103 -1.19 2.04 8.15
CA LEU A 103 -1.02 1.37 6.86
C LEU A 103 0.43 0.96 6.61
N LEU A 104 1.41 1.78 7.00
CA LEU A 104 2.83 1.43 6.90
C LEU A 104 3.15 0.18 7.73
N VAL A 105 2.66 0.13 8.97
CA VAL A 105 2.81 -1.05 9.85
C VAL A 105 2.16 -2.27 9.21
N LEU A 106 0.97 -2.13 8.62
CA LEU A 106 0.31 -3.23 7.92
C LEU A 106 1.10 -3.70 6.71
N MET A 107 1.56 -2.81 5.84
CA MET A 107 2.35 -3.16 4.65
C MET A 107 3.67 -3.85 5.01
N VAL A 108 4.42 -3.26 5.94
CA VAL A 108 5.74 -3.79 6.36
C VAL A 108 5.57 -5.06 7.17
N GLY A 109 4.65 -5.07 8.14
CA GLY A 109 4.37 -6.21 9.01
C GLY A 109 3.83 -7.41 8.24
N PHE A 110 2.83 -7.22 7.38
CA PHE A 110 2.29 -8.30 6.55
C PHE A 110 3.39 -8.93 5.69
N PHE A 111 4.16 -8.12 4.98
CA PHE A 111 5.22 -8.65 4.14
C PHE A 111 6.31 -9.36 4.96
N ALA A 112 6.83 -8.73 6.00
CA ALA A 112 7.95 -9.26 6.79
C ALA A 112 7.58 -10.51 7.60
N VAL A 113 6.34 -10.63 8.08
CA VAL A 113 5.89 -11.71 8.96
C VAL A 113 5.16 -12.81 8.23
N VAL A 114 4.43 -12.51 7.14
CA VAL A 114 3.57 -13.49 6.45
C VAL A 114 4.16 -13.97 5.13
N VAL A 115 4.73 -13.05 4.34
CA VAL A 115 5.13 -13.33 2.96
C VAL A 115 6.60 -13.74 2.89
N LEU A 116 7.49 -12.91 3.43
CA LEU A 116 8.94 -13.06 3.34
C LEU A 116 9.52 -14.32 4.02
N PRO A 117 8.94 -14.87 5.11
CA PRO A 117 9.47 -16.09 5.71
C PRO A 117 9.28 -17.35 4.86
N ARG A 118 8.29 -17.37 3.95
CA ARG A 118 7.89 -18.56 3.18
C ARG A 118 9.02 -19.16 2.30
N PRO A 119 9.80 -18.38 1.54
CA PRO A 119 10.88 -18.93 0.71
C PRO A 119 12.13 -19.40 1.50
N GLY A 120 12.21 -19.23 2.82
CA GLY A 120 13.33 -19.73 3.62
C GLY A 120 14.69 -19.05 3.32
N LEU A 121 14.68 -17.75 3.00
CA LEU A 121 15.90 -16.99 2.66
C LEU A 121 16.85 -16.81 3.86
N ALA A 122 18.13 -16.59 3.57
CA ALA A 122 19.13 -16.28 4.59
C ALA A 122 18.76 -15.01 5.39
N ARG A 123 18.96 -15.04 6.72
CA ARG A 123 18.54 -13.96 7.64
C ARG A 123 19.06 -12.57 7.26
N GLN A 124 20.29 -12.49 6.77
CA GLN A 124 20.86 -11.22 6.33
C GLN A 124 20.10 -10.63 5.14
N ARG A 125 19.76 -11.47 4.15
CA ARG A 125 18.98 -11.06 2.98
C ARG A 125 17.56 -10.65 3.39
N VAL A 126 16.92 -11.40 4.28
CA VAL A 126 15.60 -11.05 4.87
C VAL A 126 15.62 -9.66 5.50
N ARG A 127 16.67 -9.32 6.28
CA ARG A 127 16.80 -8.00 6.92
C ARG A 127 16.94 -6.88 5.88
N THR A 128 17.76 -7.07 4.84
CA THR A 128 17.92 -6.09 3.77
C THR A 128 16.62 -5.90 2.99
N ILE A 129 15.98 -6.99 2.57
CA ILE A 129 14.69 -6.97 1.88
C ILE A 129 13.63 -6.23 2.71
N THR A 130 13.55 -6.50 4.02
CA THR A 130 12.58 -5.86 4.91
C THR A 130 12.83 -4.35 5.01
N ARG A 131 14.09 -3.93 5.15
CA ARG A 131 14.46 -2.52 5.21
C ARG A 131 14.12 -1.81 3.91
N ASP A 132 14.50 -2.38 2.78
CA ASP A 132 14.29 -1.79 1.47
C ASP A 132 12.77 -1.72 1.17
N TRP A 133 12.00 -2.75 1.54
CA TRP A 133 10.54 -2.73 1.50
C TRP A 133 9.93 -1.59 2.34
N ALA A 134 10.42 -1.38 3.57
CA ALA A 134 9.93 -0.30 4.41
C ALA A 134 10.20 1.08 3.80
N VAL A 135 11.36 1.28 3.15
CA VAL A 135 11.68 2.53 2.43
C VAL A 135 10.76 2.72 1.23
N SER A 136 10.53 1.67 0.43
CA SER A 136 9.60 1.72 -0.71
C SER A 136 8.15 1.97 -0.27
N ALA A 137 7.68 1.32 0.79
CA ALA A 137 6.34 1.54 1.35
C ALA A 137 6.17 2.98 1.89
N ALA A 138 7.21 3.54 2.53
CA ALA A 138 7.20 4.94 2.94
C ALA A 138 7.11 5.88 1.72
N ALA A 139 7.85 5.60 0.64
CA ALA A 139 7.79 6.38 -0.59
C ALA A 139 6.39 6.34 -1.23
N TYR A 140 5.74 5.18 -1.22
CA TYR A 140 4.35 5.04 -1.65
C TYR A 140 3.42 5.97 -0.85
N LEU A 141 3.53 5.98 0.49
CA LEU A 141 2.69 6.81 1.35
C LEU A 141 2.97 8.31 1.19
N LEU A 142 4.22 8.69 0.96
CA LEU A 142 4.59 10.09 0.68
C LEU A 142 3.89 10.65 -0.57
N VAL A 143 3.54 9.79 -1.53
CA VAL A 143 2.75 10.17 -2.70
C VAL A 143 1.25 10.03 -2.43
N LEU A 144 0.82 8.93 -1.83
CA LEU A 144 -0.60 8.63 -1.64
C LEU A 144 -1.29 9.66 -0.73
N VAL A 145 -0.71 9.94 0.43
CA VAL A 145 -1.33 10.77 1.48
C VAL A 145 -1.69 12.18 0.96
N PRO A 146 -0.79 12.95 0.32
CA PRO A 146 -1.15 14.28 -0.17
C PRO A 146 -2.19 14.25 -1.30
N LEU A 147 -2.17 13.23 -2.17
CA LEU A 147 -3.19 13.07 -3.22
C LEU A 147 -4.58 12.86 -2.61
N VAL A 148 -4.69 11.96 -1.63
CA VAL A 148 -5.96 11.68 -0.93
C VAL A 148 -6.41 12.89 -0.12
N ALA A 149 -5.51 13.58 0.59
CA ALA A 149 -5.84 14.79 1.35
C ALA A 149 -6.35 15.91 0.44
N GLY A 150 -5.71 16.12 -0.72
CA GLY A 150 -6.16 17.09 -1.72
C GLY A 150 -7.55 16.75 -2.28
N ALA A 151 -7.78 15.48 -2.65
CA ALA A 151 -9.07 15.04 -3.15
C ALA A 151 -10.18 15.14 -2.09
N ALA A 152 -9.89 14.77 -0.84
CA ALA A 152 -10.82 14.91 0.26
C ALA A 152 -11.21 16.37 0.47
N GLY A 153 -10.24 17.30 0.46
CA GLY A 153 -10.51 18.73 0.58
C GLY A 153 -11.38 19.31 -0.54
N VAL A 154 -11.22 18.81 -1.78
CA VAL A 154 -12.09 19.19 -2.91
C VAL A 154 -13.50 18.60 -2.74
N LEU A 155 -13.62 17.33 -2.36
CA LEU A 155 -14.90 16.64 -2.22
C LEU A 155 -15.70 17.06 -0.99
N SER A 156 -15.04 17.52 0.08
CA SER A 156 -15.69 18.12 1.26
C SER A 156 -16.09 19.58 1.06
N GLY A 157 -15.55 20.22 0.02
CA GLY A 157 -15.91 21.58 -0.39
C GLY A 157 -17.03 21.64 -1.44
N LEU A 158 -17.55 20.49 -1.86
CA LEU A 158 -18.78 20.34 -2.66
C LEU A 158 -19.98 20.08 -1.74
#